data_AF-A0A520BVP7-F1
#
_entry.id   AF-A0A520BVP7-F1
#
_cell.length_a   1.000
_cell.length_b   1.000
_cell.length_c   1.000
_cell.angle_alpha   90.00
_cell.angle_beta   90.00
_cell.angle_gamma   90.00
#
_symmetry.space_group_name_H-M   'P 1'
#
loop_
_entity.id
_entity.type
_entity.pdbx_description
1 polymer ?
#
loop_
_entity_poly.entity_id
_entity_poly.type
_entity_poly.pdbx_seq_one_letter_code
_entity_poly.pdbx_strand_id
1 'polypeptide(L)'
;MKNKVLGYSLLRLILLAAGIFLIYHLAFYFLPKNIQEDQFSFVGELDLIVDLILIFSIAYSTFIYLEYRKFRKNRQFDLSKTALVILVISLLIVISSFFLSFKL
;
A
#
# COMPACT_ATOMS: atom_id res chain seq x y z
N MET A 1 -26.16 -2.30 8.97
CA MET A 1 -25.24 -2.30 7.81
C MET A 1 -24.09 -1.31 7.94
N LYS A 2 -24.33 -0.05 8.37
CA LYS A 2 -23.28 0.97 8.55
C LYS A 2 -22.05 0.50 9.35
N ASN A 3 -22.23 -0.20 10.47
CA ASN A 3 -21.12 -0.68 11.29
C ASN A 3 -20.22 -1.70 10.56
N LYS A 4 -20.77 -2.51 9.64
CA LYS A 4 -19.99 -3.48 8.84
C LYS A 4 -19.14 -2.76 7.80
N VAL A 5 -19.70 -1.74 7.16
CA VAL A 5 -18.99 -0.91 6.16
C VAL A 5 -17.87 -0.11 6.83
N LEU A 6 -18.16 0.50 7.98
CA LEU A 6 -17.19 1.28 8.75
C LEU A 6 -16.06 0.41 9.29
N GLY A 7 -16.40 -0.76 9.86
CA GLY A 7 -15.40 -1.73 10.32
C GLY A 7 -14.51 -2.25 9.20
N TYR A 8 -15.08 -2.57 8.03
CA TYR A 8 -14.30 -2.94 6.84
C TYR A 8 -13.36 -1.80 6.42
N SER A 9 -13.88 -0.58 6.29
CA SER A 9 -13.09 0.56 5.84
C SER A 9 -11.94 0.87 6.79
N LEU A 10 -12.19 0.93 8.10
CA LEU A 10 -11.15 1.18 9.10
C LEU A 10 -10.09 0.10 9.07
N LEU A 11 -10.49 -1.17 9.05
CA LEU A 11 -9.54 -2.27 9.05
C LEU A 11 -8.64 -2.24 7.80
N ARG A 12 -9.18 -1.89 6.64
CA ARG A 12 -8.40 -1.75 5.40
C ARG A 12 -7.46 -0.55 5.44
N LEU A 13 -7.92 0.60 5.92
CA LEU A 13 -7.04 1.77 6.07
C LEU A 13 -5.91 1.52 7.09
N ILE A 14 -6.22 0.83 8.20
CA ILE A 14 -5.22 0.44 9.19
C ILE A 14 -4.20 -0.54 8.60
N LEU A 15 -4.65 -1.55 7.84
CA LEU A 15 -3.72 -2.49 7.18
C LEU A 15 -2.82 -1.80 6.17
N LEU A 16 -3.36 -0.86 5.39
CA LEU A 16 -2.58 -0.07 4.44
C LEU A 16 -1.53 0.79 5.17
N ALA A 17 -1.94 1.52 6.21
CA ALA A 17 -1.04 2.36 7.01
C ALA A 17 0.02 1.53 7.74
N ALA A 18 -0.37 0.41 8.35
CA ALA A 18 0.54 -0.48 9.04
C ALA A 18 1.57 -1.11 8.08
N GLY A 19 1.13 -1.50 6.87
CA GLY A 19 2.04 -2.01 5.84
C GLY A 19 3.10 -0.98 5.44
N ILE A 20 2.69 0.26 5.17
CA ILE A 20 3.63 1.36 4.86
C ILE A 20 4.56 1.66 6.04
N PHE A 21 4.02 1.69 7.27
CA PHE A 21 4.81 1.92 8.48
C PHE A 21 5.89 0.84 8.70
N LEU A 22 5.54 -0.42 8.47
CA LEU A 22 6.47 -1.54 8.55
C LEU A 22 7.55 -1.45 7.48
N ILE A 23 7.19 -1.10 6.24
CA ILE A 23 8.18 -0.90 5.18
C ILE A 23 9.16 0.21 5.57
N TYR A 24 8.67 1.34 6.06
CA TYR A 24 9.53 2.44 6.51
C TYR A 24 10.51 2.01 7.62
N HIS A 25 10.09 1.18 8.58
CA HIS A 25 10.98 0.72 9.66
C HIS A 25 11.91 -0.43 9.28
N LEU A 26 11.51 -1.25 8.30
CA LEU A 26 12.25 -2.45 7.94
C LEU A 26 13.17 -2.26 6.74
N ALA A 27 12.96 -1.23 5.92
CA ALA A 27 13.73 -0.97 4.70
C ALA A 27 15.24 -0.92 4.98
N PHE A 28 15.66 -0.27 6.07
CA PHE A 28 17.06 -0.24 6.50
C PHE A 28 17.72 -1.63 6.50
N TYR A 29 17.02 -2.66 7.01
CA TYR A 29 17.53 -4.03 7.14
C TYR A 29 17.57 -4.78 5.80
N PHE A 30 16.89 -4.30 4.77
CA PHE A 30 16.91 -4.86 3.42
C PHE A 30 18.01 -4.26 2.54
N LEU A 31 18.65 -3.16 2.96
CA LEU A 31 19.81 -2.63 2.25
C LEU A 31 21.00 -3.59 2.32
N PRO A 32 21.79 -3.70 1.23
CA PRO A 32 23.05 -4.41 1.28
C PRO A 32 24.06 -3.65 2.15
N LYS A 33 24.89 -4.41 2.89
CA LYS A 33 25.79 -3.86 3.94
C LYS A 33 26.72 -2.75 3.45
N ASN A 34 27.16 -2.84 2.20
CA ASN A 34 28.00 -1.83 1.56
C ASN A 34 27.33 -0.45 1.44
N ILE A 35 26.00 -0.40 1.32
CA ILE A 35 25.23 0.85 1.26
C ILE A 35 24.84 1.31 2.68
N GLN A 36 24.62 0.39 3.62
CA GLN A 36 24.31 0.73 5.02
C GLN A 36 25.43 1.50 5.72
N GLU A 37 26.68 1.15 5.44
CA GLU A 37 27.86 1.77 6.05
C GLU A 37 28.33 3.04 5.32
N ASP A 38 27.70 3.40 4.21
CA ASP A 38 28.03 4.58 3.42
C ASP A 38 27.45 5.86 4.07
N GLN A 39 28.15 6.99 3.91
CA GLN A 39 27.72 8.30 4.44
C GLN A 39 26.43 8.80 3.78
N PHE A 40 26.05 8.22 2.63
CA PHE A 40 24.82 8.50 1.89
C PHE A 40 23.78 7.36 1.96
N SER A 41 23.90 6.46 2.94
CA SER A 41 22.97 5.33 3.14
C SER A 41 21.49 5.74 3.14
N PHE A 42 21.17 6.94 3.63
CA PHE A 42 19.84 7.52 3.63
C PHE A 42 19.21 7.65 2.23
N VAL A 43 19.99 7.97 1.18
CA VAL A 43 19.46 8.11 -0.18
C VAL A 43 19.04 6.75 -0.73
N GLY A 44 19.91 5.74 -0.56
CA GLY A 44 19.59 4.36 -0.95
C GLY A 44 18.43 3.78 -0.14
N GLU A 45 18.29 4.18 1.13
CA GLU A 45 17.15 3.78 1.96
C GLU A 45 15.84 4.36 1.48
N LEU A 46 15.80 5.65 1.12
CA LEU A 46 14.59 6.27 0.58
C LEU A 46 14.16 5.62 -0.74
N ASP A 47 15.10 5.33 -1.62
CA ASP A 47 14.83 4.67 -2.90
C ASP A 47 14.22 3.27 -2.68
N LEU A 48 14.84 2.48 -1.81
CA LEU A 48 14.34 1.17 -1.44
C LEU A 48 12.96 1.24 -0.75
N ILE A 49 12.71 2.23 0.10
CA ILE A 49 11.40 2.46 0.73
C ILE A 49 10.35 2.71 -0.36
N VAL A 50 10.64 3.58 -1.33
CA VAL A 50 9.70 3.93 -2.41
C VAL A 50 9.36 2.69 -3.24
N ASP A 51 10.36 1.89 -3.60
CA ASP A 51 10.18 0.65 -4.36
C ASP A 51 9.37 -0.40 -3.59
N LEU A 52 9.65 -0.58 -2.31
CA LEU A 52 8.89 -1.51 -1.46
C LEU A 52 7.44 -1.04 -1.29
N ILE A 53 7.20 0.27 -1.12
CA ILE A 53 5.84 0.84 -1.09
C ILE A 53 5.14 0.63 -2.42
N LEU A 54 5.83 0.77 -3.55
CA LEU A 54 5.27 0.50 -4.88
C LEU A 54 4.82 -0.96 -5.00
N ILE A 55 5.70 -1.91 -4.69
CA ILE A 55 5.38 -3.35 -4.75
C ILE A 55 4.21 -3.68 -3.82
N PHE A 56 4.26 -3.19 -2.57
CA PHE A 56 3.20 -3.40 -1.59
C PHE A 56 1.86 -2.81 -2.05
N SER A 57 1.87 -1.58 -2.57
CA SER A 57 0.63 -0.90 -2.99
C SER A 57 0.00 -1.55 -4.23
N ILE A 58 0.79 -2.12 -5.14
CA ILE A 58 0.29 -2.94 -6.26
C ILE A 58 -0.36 -4.23 -5.73
N ALA A 59 0.31 -4.95 -4.84
CA ALA A 59 -0.21 -6.18 -4.25
C ALA A 59 -1.50 -5.90 -3.44
N TYR A 60 -1.50 -4.84 -2.64
CA TYR A 60 -2.64 -4.41 -1.85
C TYR A 60 -3.83 -3.98 -2.73
N SER A 61 -3.59 -3.19 -3.79
CA SER A 61 -4.63 -2.80 -4.75
C SER A 61 -5.25 -4.03 -5.42
N THR A 62 -4.42 -5.01 -5.80
CA THR A 62 -4.89 -6.28 -6.36
C THR A 62 -5.79 -7.02 -5.38
N PHE A 63 -5.38 -7.09 -4.11
CA PHE A 63 -6.20 -7.69 -3.05
C PHE A 63 -7.56 -6.99 -2.88
N ILE A 64 -7.59 -5.65 -2.81
CA ILE A 64 -8.85 -4.89 -2.71
C ILE A 64 -9.73 -5.09 -3.95
N TYR A 65 -9.14 -5.17 -5.15
CA TYR A 65 -9.89 -5.44 -6.36
C TYR A 65 -10.57 -6.82 -6.34
N LEU A 66 -9.89 -7.85 -5.81
CA LEU A 66 -10.51 -9.18 -5.61
C LEU A 66 -11.69 -9.12 -4.62
N GLU A 67 -11.56 -8.36 -3.53
CA GLU A 67 -12.66 -8.13 -2.59
C GLU A 67 -13.84 -7.40 -3.23
N TYR A 68 -13.57 -6.34 -3.98
CA TYR A 68 -14.58 -5.60 -4.75
C TYR A 68 -15.37 -6.55 -5.67
N ARG A 69 -14.67 -7.41 -6.44
CA ARG A 69 -15.32 -8.40 -7.31
C ARG A 69 -16.18 -9.38 -6.50
N LYS A 70 -15.69 -9.85 -5.35
CA LYS A 70 -16.42 -10.76 -4.45
C LYS A 70 -17.69 -10.10 -3.91
N PHE A 71 -17.63 -8.86 -3.43
CA PHE A 71 -18.80 -8.14 -2.93
C PHE A 71 -19.84 -7.88 -4.01
N ARG A 72 -19.39 -7.53 -5.23
CA ARG A 72 -20.28 -7.34 -6.37
C ARG A 72 -20.98 -8.65 -6.75
N LYS A 73 -20.26 -9.78 -6.77
CA LYS A 73 -20.84 -11.12 -7.03
C LYS A 73 -21.90 -11.49 -5.98
N ASN A 74 -21.66 -11.16 -4.71
CA ASN A 74 -22.56 -11.45 -3.60
C ASN A 74 -23.68 -10.40 -3.40
N ARG A 75 -23.85 -9.45 -4.33
CA ARG A 75 -24.84 -8.35 -4.26
C ARG A 75 -24.71 -7.47 -3.00
N GLN A 76 -23.52 -7.38 -2.42
CA GLN A 76 -23.21 -6.52 -1.28
C GLN A 76 -22.79 -5.12 -1.75
N PHE A 77 -23.76 -4.36 -2.28
CA PHE A 77 -23.50 -3.11 -2.99
C PHE A 77 -22.77 -2.05 -2.15
N ASP A 78 -23.14 -1.87 -0.89
CA ASP A 78 -22.48 -0.87 -0.02
C ASP A 78 -21.00 -1.19 0.21
N LEU A 79 -20.68 -2.46 0.50
CA LEU A 79 -19.29 -2.91 0.65
C LEU A 79 -18.51 -2.79 -0.65
N SER A 80 -19.15 -3.07 -1.79
CA SER A 80 -18.51 -2.90 -3.10
C SER A 80 -18.17 -1.44 -3.41
N LYS A 81 -19.04 -0.48 -3.03
CA LYS A 81 -18.76 0.95 -3.20
C LYS A 81 -17.59 1.38 -2.33
N THR A 82 -17.57 0.95 -1.07
CA THR A 82 -16.46 1.27 -0.15
C THR A 82 -15.14 0.64 -0.60
N ALA A 83 -15.14 -0.62 -1.03
CA ALA A 83 -13.95 -1.27 -1.59
C ALA A 83 -13.43 -0.52 -2.83
N LEU A 84 -14.33 -0.02 -3.68
CA LEU A 84 -13.95 0.79 -4.84
C LEU A 84 -13.30 2.13 -4.44
N VAL A 85 -13.80 2.80 -3.40
CA VAL A 85 -13.16 4.02 -2.87
C VAL A 85 -11.75 3.72 -2.35
N ILE A 86 -11.59 2.64 -1.58
CA ILE A 86 -10.28 2.21 -1.07
C ILE A 86 -9.33 1.85 -2.22
N LEU A 87 -9.85 1.19 -3.26
CA LEU A 87 -9.08 0.87 -4.45
C LEU A 87 -8.57 2.12 -5.17
N VAL A 88 -9.40 3.16 -5.29
CA VAL A 88 -8.97 4.43 -5.90
C VAL A 88 -7.86 5.07 -5.06
N ILE A 89 -7.99 5.06 -3.73
CA ILE A 89 -6.94 5.57 -2.83
C ILE A 89 -5.64 4.77 -3.01
N SER A 90 -5.71 3.44 -3.05
CA SER A 90 -4.51 2.61 -3.22
C SER A 90 -3.86 2.79 -4.59
N LEU A 91 -4.65 3.00 -5.64
CA LEU A 91 -4.14 3.32 -6.98
C LEU A 91 -3.46 4.69 -7.04
N LEU A 92 -3.95 5.70 -6.32
CA LEU A 92 -3.26 6.99 -6.21
C LEU A 92 -1.88 6.82 -5.56
N ILE A 93 -1.76 5.95 -4.55
CA ILE A 93 -0.48 5.62 -3.93
C ILE A 93 0.43 4.90 -4.93
N VAL A 94 -0.07 3.90 -5.67
CA VAL A 94 0.69 3.21 -6.73
C VAL A 94 1.25 4.21 -7.73
N ILE A 95 0.42 5.13 -8.25
CA ILE A 95 0.85 6.13 -9.23
C ILE A 95 1.91 7.05 -8.61
N SER A 96 1.71 7.50 -7.38
CA SER A 96 2.64 8.40 -6.68
C SER A 96 4.00 7.72 -6.45
N SER A 97 4.00 6.49 -5.94
CA SER A 97 5.21 5.69 -5.73
C SER A 97 5.91 5.34 -7.04
N PHE A 98 5.15 5.02 -8.09
CA PHE A 98 5.71 4.77 -9.42
C PHE A 98 6.45 6.01 -9.93
N PHE A 99 5.82 7.20 -9.87
CA PHE A 99 6.48 8.43 -10.29
C PHE A 99 7.74 8.75 -9.48
N LEU A 100 7.76 8.44 -8.19
CA LEU A 100 8.93 8.65 -7.33
C LEU A 100 10.06 7.66 -7.65
N SER A 101 9.74 6.40 -7.88
CA SER A 101 10.70 5.33 -8.23
C SER A 101 11.47 5.61 -9.52
N PHE A 102 10.88 6.32 -10.50
CA PHE A 102 11.59 6.73 -11.74
C PHE A 102 12.33 8.07 -11.64
N LYS A 103 12.11 8.84 -10.57
CA LYS A 103 12.67 10.20 -10.42
C LYS A 103 13.80 10.31 -9.40
N LEU A 104 13.89 9.35 -8.49
CA LEU A 104 15.02 9.16 -7.58
C LEU A 104 16.18 8.49 -8.32
#